data_AF-A0A1S1Y917-F1
#
_entry.id   AF-A0A1S1Y917-F1
#
_cell.length_a   1.000
_cell.length_b   1.000
_cell.length_c   1.000
_cell.angle_alpha   90.00
_cell.angle_beta   90.00
_cell.angle_gamma   90.00
#
_symmetry.space_group_name_H-M   'P 1'
#
loop_
_entity.id
_entity.type
_entity.pdbx_description
1 polymer ?
#
loop_
_entity_poly.entity_id
_entity_poly.type
_entity_poly.pdbx_seq_one_letter_code
_entity_poly.pdbx_strand_id
1 'polypeptide(L)'
;MTHNKISRQTNLRKRRYRSYGYARSALIIGGIALIVWLTFLLPLSFAVQASDGPVHNSLLVLRLMQYGFLAANACGMMLAATSLFKSPAKLELAIFGLTFNLVDFVLGLSLNT
;
A
#
# COMPACT_ATOMS: atom_id res chain seq x y z
N MET A 1 -19.37 39.34 -13.98
CA MET A 1 -18.05 38.77 -13.62
C MET A 1 -18.05 37.75 -12.47
N THR A 2 -19.21 37.36 -11.90
CA THR A 2 -19.35 36.44 -10.76
C THR A 2 -19.37 34.95 -11.13
N HIS A 3 -19.79 34.62 -12.36
CA HIS A 3 -19.94 33.23 -12.83
C HIS A 3 -18.63 32.43 -12.86
N ASN A 4 -17.48 33.10 -13.02
CA ASN A 4 -16.16 32.48 -13.12
C ASN A 4 -15.56 32.10 -11.75
N LYS A 5 -16.05 32.71 -10.65
CA LYS A 5 -15.58 32.37 -9.28
C LYS A 5 -16.25 31.09 -8.76
N ILE A 6 -17.52 30.87 -9.09
CA ILE A 6 -18.30 29.70 -8.66
C ILE A 6 -17.79 28.42 -9.33
N SER A 7 -17.51 28.47 -10.65
CA SER A 7 -16.94 27.32 -11.39
C SER A 7 -15.52 26.93 -10.93
N ARG A 8 -14.71 27.91 -10.51
CA ARG A 8 -13.39 27.64 -9.92
C ARG A 8 -13.50 26.97 -8.55
N GLN A 9 -14.42 27.42 -7.69
CA GLN A 9 -14.62 26.82 -6.37
C GLN A 9 -15.15 25.37 -6.44
N THR A 10 -16.07 25.07 -7.36
CA THR A 10 -16.58 23.69 -7.53
C THR A 10 -15.50 22.74 -8.06
N ASN A 11 -14.66 23.19 -9.00
CA ASN A 11 -13.51 22.41 -9.49
C ASN A 11 -12.44 22.15 -8.41
N LEU A 12 -12.16 23.13 -7.56
CA LEU A 12 -11.26 22.96 -6.41
C LEU A 12 -11.81 21.95 -5.40
N ARG A 13 -13.12 21.99 -5.08
CA ARG A 13 -13.77 21.01 -4.21
C ARG A 13 -13.75 19.60 -4.80
N LYS A 14 -14.01 19.44 -6.11
CA LYS A 14 -13.97 18.14 -6.80
C LYS A 14 -12.56 17.52 -6.79
N ARG A 15 -11.51 18.31 -7.04
CA ARG A 15 -10.11 17.85 -6.95
C ARG A 15 -9.75 17.40 -5.54
N ARG A 16 -10.16 18.15 -4.51
CA ARG A 16 -9.90 17.86 -3.09
C ARG A 16 -10.57 16.57 -2.62
N TYR A 17 -11.75 16.23 -3.16
CA TYR A 17 -12.44 14.96 -2.87
C TYR A 17 -11.74 13.75 -3.50
N ARG A 18 -11.24 13.87 -4.74
CA ARG A 18 -10.49 12.80 -5.41
C ARG A 18 -9.15 12.51 -4.72
N SER A 19 -8.40 13.52 -4.30
CA SER A 19 -7.15 13.32 -3.53
C SER A 19 -7.40 12.64 -2.19
N TYR A 20 -8.57 12.85 -1.58
CA TYR A 20 -8.99 12.18 -0.35
C TYR A 20 -9.20 10.68 -0.54
N GLY A 21 -9.74 10.28 -1.69
CA GLY A 21 -9.88 8.88 -2.07
C GLY A 21 -8.53 8.16 -2.14
N TYR A 22 -7.55 8.75 -2.83
CA TYR A 22 -6.24 8.11 -3.04
C TYR A 22 -5.45 7.87 -1.75
N ALA A 23 -5.36 8.87 -0.86
CA ALA A 23 -4.62 8.71 0.40
C ALA A 23 -5.30 7.67 1.33
N ARG A 24 -6.63 7.65 1.36
CA ARG A 24 -7.40 6.66 2.13
C ARG A 24 -7.26 5.27 1.53
N SER A 25 -7.28 5.14 0.21
CA SER A 25 -7.02 3.88 -0.50
C SER A 25 -5.62 3.35 -0.21
N ALA A 26 -4.59 4.21 -0.19
CA ALA A 26 -3.23 3.80 0.14
C ALA A 26 -3.10 3.25 1.57
N LEU A 27 -3.76 3.87 2.55
CA LEU A 27 -3.82 3.37 3.93
C LEU A 27 -4.58 2.04 4.04
N ILE A 28 -5.68 1.89 3.30
CA ILE A 28 -6.46 0.64 3.26
C ILE A 28 -5.62 -0.49 2.63
N ILE A 29 -4.93 -0.20 1.52
CA ILE A 29 -4.06 -1.18 0.85
C ILE A 29 -2.96 -1.63 1.80
N GLY A 30 -2.25 -0.71 2.44
CA GLY A 30 -1.23 -1.05 3.44
C GLY A 30 -1.81 -1.85 4.60
N GLY A 31 -2.92 -1.41 5.20
CA GLY A 31 -3.55 -2.12 6.31
C GLY A 31 -3.98 -3.55 5.96
N ILE A 32 -4.55 -3.75 4.76
CA ILE A 32 -4.88 -5.09 4.26
C ILE A 32 -3.62 -5.91 4.03
N ALA A 33 -2.58 -5.30 3.46
CA ALA A 33 -1.30 -5.96 3.23
C ALA A 33 -0.71 -6.45 4.56
N LEU A 34 -0.62 -5.61 5.58
CA LEU A 34 -0.13 -5.99 6.92
C LEU A 34 -0.93 -7.14 7.54
N ILE A 35 -2.26 -7.13 7.40
CA ILE A 35 -3.11 -8.24 7.86
C ILE A 35 -2.74 -9.54 7.12
N VAL A 36 -2.62 -9.50 5.80
CA VAL A 36 -2.22 -10.66 4.99
C VAL A 36 -0.82 -11.14 5.38
N TRP A 37 0.09 -10.22 5.66
CA TRP A 37 1.44 -10.51 6.07
C TRP A 37 1.46 -11.27 7.41
N LEU A 38 0.76 -10.76 8.43
CA LEU A 38 0.70 -11.36 9.76
C LEU A 38 -0.07 -12.69 9.80
N THR A 39 -1.15 -12.82 9.03
CA THR A 39 -2.05 -13.98 9.13
C THR A 39 -1.69 -15.12 8.19
N PHE A 40 -1.06 -14.83 7.04
CA PHE A 40 -0.74 -15.85 6.04
C PHE A 40 0.76 -15.98 5.77
N LEU A 41 1.43 -14.89 5.36
CA LEU A 41 2.83 -14.97 4.93
C LEU A 41 3.78 -15.36 6.06
N LEU A 42 3.62 -14.73 7.24
CA LEU A 42 4.46 -15.00 8.39
C LEU A 42 4.31 -16.46 8.87
N PRO A 43 3.11 -17.00 9.17
CA PRO A 43 2.97 -18.40 9.58
C PRO A 43 3.40 -19.40 8.50
N LEU A 44 3.08 -19.12 7.22
CA LEU A 44 3.46 -19.99 6.11
C LEU A 44 4.98 -20.06 5.96
N SER A 45 5.69 -18.95 6.15
CA SER A 45 7.16 -18.93 6.09
C SER A 45 7.80 -19.80 7.16
N PHE A 46 7.28 -19.80 8.40
CA PHE A 46 7.76 -20.68 9.46
C PHE A 46 7.41 -22.15 9.20
N ALA A 47 6.21 -22.43 8.70
CA ALA A 47 5.79 -23.79 8.37
C ALA A 47 6.62 -24.41 7.25
N VAL A 48 7.01 -23.62 6.25
CA VAL A 48 7.89 -24.07 5.15
C VAL A 48 9.31 -24.32 5.65
N GLN A 49 9.85 -23.46 6.52
CA GLN A 49 11.19 -23.65 7.10
C GLN A 49 11.29 -24.86 8.04
N ALA A 50 10.19 -25.20 8.73
CA ALA A 50 10.13 -26.34 9.64
C ALA A 50 9.84 -27.68 8.95
N SER A 51 9.70 -27.72 7.62
CA SER A 51 9.33 -28.92 6.88
C SER A 51 10.53 -29.64 6.27
N ASP A 52 10.75 -30.89 6.67
CA ASP A 52 11.80 -31.79 6.14
C ASP A 52 11.41 -32.46 4.79
N GLY A 53 10.27 -32.08 4.18
CA GLY A 53 9.74 -32.68 2.95
C GLY A 53 10.29 -32.07 1.65
N PRO A 54 9.81 -32.48 0.45
CA PRO A 54 10.20 -31.87 -0.81
C PRO A 54 9.68 -30.41 -0.90
N VAL A 55 10.48 -29.47 -0.39
CA VAL A 55 10.14 -28.06 -0.16
C VAL A 55 9.96 -27.26 -1.47
N HIS A 56 10.26 -27.83 -2.64
CA HIS A 56 10.41 -27.04 -3.86
C HIS A 56 9.12 -26.32 -4.31
N ASN A 57 7.97 -26.99 -4.23
CA ASN A 57 6.68 -26.39 -4.62
C ASN A 57 6.16 -25.40 -3.58
N SER A 58 6.30 -25.70 -2.28
CA SER A 58 5.84 -24.82 -1.20
C SER A 58 6.66 -23.54 -1.12
N LEU A 59 7.97 -23.62 -1.38
CA LEU A 59 8.88 -22.47 -1.42
C LEU A 59 8.60 -21.57 -2.64
N LEU A 60 8.24 -22.15 -3.79
CA LEU A 60 7.84 -21.41 -4.98
C LEU A 60 6.52 -20.65 -4.74
N VAL A 61 5.52 -21.28 -4.12
CA VAL A 61 4.24 -20.64 -3.74
C VAL A 61 4.48 -19.50 -2.74
N LEU A 62 5.31 -19.73 -1.72
CA LEU A 62 5.67 -18.72 -0.73
C LEU A 62 6.30 -17.49 -1.40
N ARG A 63 7.27 -17.69 -2.30
CA ARG A 63 7.92 -16.59 -3.04
C ARG A 63 6.94 -15.84 -3.94
N LEU A 64 6.03 -16.53 -4.63
CA LEU A 64 4.99 -15.90 -5.43
C LEU A 64 4.07 -15.01 -4.59
N MET A 65 3.66 -15.47 -3.40
CA MET A 65 2.88 -14.67 -2.48
C MET A 65 3.65 -13.45 -1.95
N GLN A 66 4.95 -13.61 -1.66
CA GLN A 66 5.83 -12.50 -1.24
C GLN A 66 5.97 -11.43 -2.34
N TYR A 67 6.17 -11.83 -3.60
CA TYR A 67 6.23 -10.88 -4.71
C TYR A 67 4.90 -10.15 -4.93
N GLY A 68 3.78 -10.86 -4.80
CA GLY A 68 2.45 -10.24 -4.86
C GLY A 68 2.24 -9.20 -3.76
N PHE A 69 2.68 -9.51 -2.54
CA PHE A 69 2.64 -8.58 -1.40
C PHE A 69 3.51 -7.33 -1.63
N LEU A 70 4.76 -7.51 -2.09
CA LEU A 70 5.65 -6.40 -2.42
C LEU A 70 5.07 -5.50 -3.53
N ALA A 71 4.47 -6.10 -4.57
CA ALA A 71 3.81 -5.37 -5.65
C ALA A 71 2.60 -4.56 -5.15
N ALA A 72 1.79 -5.12 -4.24
CA ALA A 72 0.66 -4.43 -3.64
C ALA A 72 1.11 -3.22 -2.80
N ASN A 73 2.16 -3.36 -1.98
CA ASN A 73 2.73 -2.26 -1.21
C ASN A 73 3.35 -1.18 -2.10
N ALA A 74 4.05 -1.57 -3.17
CA ALA A 74 4.57 -0.63 -4.16
C ALA A 74 3.44 0.19 -4.82
N CYS A 75 2.32 -0.46 -5.15
CA CYS A 75 1.13 0.22 -5.66
C CYS A 75 0.53 1.18 -4.62
N GLY A 76 0.43 0.77 -3.36
CA GLY A 76 0.01 1.61 -2.23
C GLY A 76 0.89 2.85 -2.06
N MET A 77 2.22 2.70 -2.11
CA MET A 77 3.17 3.82 -2.09
C MET A 77 2.99 4.76 -3.28
N MET A 78 2.78 4.24 -4.49
CA MET A 78 2.55 5.05 -5.69
C MET A 78 1.24 5.87 -5.59
N LEU A 79 0.17 5.27 -5.03
CA LEU A 79 -1.09 5.97 -4.77
C LEU A 79 -0.92 7.06 -3.70
N ALA A 80 -0.17 6.79 -2.62
CA ALA A 80 0.16 7.79 -1.61
C ALA A 80 0.99 8.95 -2.21
N ALA A 81 2.01 8.63 -3.01
CA ALA A 81 2.86 9.61 -3.69
C ALA A 81 2.05 10.51 -4.65
N THR A 82 1.16 9.93 -5.46
CA THR A 82 0.31 10.73 -6.36
C THR A 82 -0.66 11.64 -5.60
N SER A 83 -1.01 11.31 -4.35
CA SER A 83 -1.82 12.17 -3.50
C SER A 83 -1.02 13.36 -2.92
N LEU A 84 0.28 13.18 -2.65
CA LEU A 84 1.20 14.26 -2.24
C LEU A 84 1.32 15.35 -3.31
N PHE A 85 1.53 14.95 -4.57
CA PHE A 85 1.68 15.91 -5.69
C PHE A 85 0.41 16.67 -6.04
N LYS A 86 -0.78 16.16 -5.68
CA LYS A 86 -2.07 16.75 -6.09
C LYS A 86 -2.70 17.70 -5.06
N SER A 87 -2.33 17.63 -3.78
CA SER A 87 -2.93 18.50 -2.76
C SER A 87 -2.03 18.70 -1.53
N PRO A 88 -1.42 19.89 -1.34
CA PRO A 88 -0.59 20.18 -0.17
C PRO A 88 -1.38 20.23 1.15
N ALA A 89 -2.70 20.44 1.09
CA ALA A 89 -3.54 20.63 2.28
C ALA A 89 -3.69 19.39 3.18
N LYS A 90 -3.17 18.22 2.79
CA LYS A 90 -3.22 16.97 3.58
C LYS A 90 -1.96 16.13 3.39
N LEU A 91 -0.81 16.81 3.36
CA LEU A 91 0.53 16.22 3.28
C LEU A 91 0.73 15.11 4.32
N GLU A 92 0.26 15.32 5.55
CA GLU A 92 0.41 14.38 6.66
C GLU A 92 -0.21 13.00 6.38
N LEU A 93 -1.47 12.95 5.91
CA LEU A 93 -2.15 11.67 5.67
C LEU A 93 -1.47 10.88 4.54
N ALA A 94 -0.95 11.58 3.54
CA ALA A 94 -0.25 10.98 2.43
C ALA A 94 1.17 10.51 2.82
N ILE A 95 1.87 11.27 3.68
CA ILE A 95 3.13 10.83 4.31
C ILE A 95 2.87 9.58 5.16
N PHE A 96 1.82 9.58 5.98
CA PHE A 96 1.46 8.40 6.78
C PHE A 96 1.19 7.18 5.91
N GLY A 97 0.39 7.32 4.85
CA GLY A 97 0.15 6.22 3.90
C GLY A 97 1.42 5.74 3.20
N LEU A 98 2.32 6.66 2.84
CA LEU A 98 3.59 6.33 2.20
C LEU A 98 4.53 5.60 3.16
N THR A 99 4.74 6.15 4.37
CA THR A 99 5.59 5.54 5.40
C THR A 99 5.05 4.19 5.84
N PHE A 100 3.74 4.04 6.01
CA PHE A 100 3.12 2.77 6.40
C PHE A 100 3.37 1.67 5.36
N ASN A 101 3.07 1.95 4.08
CA ASN A 101 3.34 0.99 3.00
C ASN A 101 4.85 0.74 2.82
N LEU A 102 5.72 1.71 3.12
CA LEU A 102 7.17 1.53 3.07
C LEU A 102 7.65 0.57 4.18
N VAL A 103 7.14 0.70 5.40
CA VAL A 103 7.43 -0.22 6.50
C VAL A 103 6.98 -1.63 6.14
N ASP A 104 5.75 -1.79 5.62
CA ASP A 104 5.24 -3.08 5.15
C ASP A 104 6.09 -3.67 4.02
N PHE A 105 6.57 -2.82 3.10
CA PHE A 105 7.47 -3.26 2.03
C PHE A 105 8.79 -3.81 2.58
N VAL A 106 9.39 -3.13 3.56
CA VAL A 106 10.62 -3.59 4.23
C VAL A 106 10.38 -4.90 5.00
N LEU A 107 9.25 -5.03 5.69
CA LEU A 107 8.84 -6.29 6.36
C LEU A 107 8.61 -7.44 5.36
N GLY A 108 8.11 -7.13 4.16
CA GLY A 108 8.01 -8.10 3.07
C GLY A 108 9.37 -8.61 2.61
N LEU A 109 10.35 -7.72 2.50
CA LEU A 109 11.72 -8.07 2.12
C LEU A 109 12.42 -8.93 3.17
N SER A 110 12.17 -8.68 4.46
CA SER A 110 12.83 -9.46 5.53
C SER A 110 12.40 -10.92 5.59
N LEU A 111 11.26 -11.29 5.00
CA LEU A 111 10.85 -12.70 4.85
C LEU A 111 11.40 -13.37 3.59
N ASN A 112 11.98 -12.60 2.67
CA ASN A 112 12.49 -13.09 1.39
C ASN A 112 14.03 -13.30 1.40
N THR A 113 14.71 -12.83 2.44
CA THR A 113 16.12 -13.14 2.75
C THR A 113 16.23 -14.41 3.56
#